data_AF-A0A967D1Q5-F1
#
_entry.id   AF-A0A967D1Q5-F1
#
_cell.length_a   1.000
_cell.length_b   1.000
_cell.length_c   1.000
_cell.angle_alpha   90.00
_cell.angle_beta   90.00
_cell.angle_gamma   90.00
#
_symmetry.space_group_name_H-M   'P 1'
#
loop_
_entity.id
_entity.type
_entity.pdbx_description
1 polymer ?
#
loop_
_entity_poly.entity_id
_entity_poly.type
_entity_poly.pdbx_seq_one_letter_code
_entity_poly.pdbx_strand_id
1 'polypeptide(L)'
;MVGGLSHSATALSAEAAENDPAAPVSRSRIGRVVPPIRLRDTAGKEWSLSAAEGGRATVVAFLNFNCPVSNQCVPVLNDLANRFDTEGVTFVAVVCDAADIDEVDRLAAEAKIACRVFFDPDKAAAAHFRATTTPQVFVLDRNRVLRYTGLVDNRYSSRLVRQPKADATYLADAIAAVVAGQAVAIKETTPIGCPLEPAGRVIVEHGTVEFYRDIEPLLQQHCQRCHHPGDVAPFSLMTFDHAVQWASDIKTYTADRLMPPWSVTGGLPLKNDLALQPEEIELLGRWVDEGCPRGNPADAPPPLVFDDPDEWQGSRPPDLVFTLPEAIHLAAQGDDHNRTIVFPFGNEQELYLEKAEFIPGNRRAVHHAMAFYDGTGLLLDAQKRLGTPRPRGTGDEDYGPGYESGMGLGFIPDPTQITRNQDNPGGNFLGWVPGVGVLEYPKDARRVIPPQSDICVQIHYA
;
A
#
# COMPACT_ATOMS: atom_id res chain seq x y z
N MET A 1 -5.79 -94.52 -9.03
CA MET A 1 -7.12 -94.14 -8.54
C MET A 1 -7.14 -92.63 -8.47
N VAL A 2 -8.02 -92.03 -9.28
CA VAL A 2 -8.76 -90.74 -9.11
C VAL A 2 -7.96 -89.59 -8.49
N GLY A 3 -7.56 -88.56 -9.24
CA GLY A 3 -8.37 -87.41 -9.69
C GLY A 3 -8.11 -86.23 -8.73
N GLY A 4 -7.91 -84.96 -9.10
CA GLY A 4 -8.22 -84.19 -10.30
C GLY A 4 -8.83 -82.86 -9.83
N LEU A 5 -8.23 -81.72 -10.25
CA LEU A 5 -8.83 -80.36 -10.34
C LEU A 5 -9.09 -79.66 -8.97
N SER A 6 -9.08 -78.33 -8.78
CA SER A 6 -9.26 -77.17 -9.65
C SER A 6 -8.68 -75.90 -8.97
N HIS A 7 -8.39 -74.87 -9.78
CA HIS A 7 -8.11 -73.49 -9.39
C HIS A 7 -9.22 -72.85 -8.54
N SER A 8 -8.85 -71.86 -7.73
CA SER A 8 -9.53 -70.55 -7.68
C SER A 8 -8.70 -69.53 -6.89
N ALA A 9 -8.19 -68.52 -7.60
CA ALA A 9 -7.76 -67.27 -7.00
C ALA A 9 -9.00 -66.42 -6.73
N THR A 10 -9.13 -65.90 -5.51
CA THR A 10 -10.20 -64.95 -5.17
C THR A 10 -9.58 -63.84 -4.33
N ALA A 11 -9.73 -62.62 -4.86
CA ALA A 11 -9.38 -61.38 -4.20
C ALA A 11 -10.18 -61.20 -2.91
N LEU A 12 -9.54 -60.66 -1.88
CA LEU A 12 -10.20 -60.05 -0.73
C LEU A 12 -9.57 -58.68 -0.46
N SER A 13 -10.34 -57.67 -0.85
CA SER A 13 -10.67 -56.44 -0.10
C SER A 13 -9.54 -55.77 0.69
N ALA A 14 -9.04 -54.68 0.13
CA ALA A 14 -8.45 -53.58 0.89
C ALA A 14 -9.61 -52.75 1.49
N GLU A 15 -9.87 -52.93 2.77
CA GLU A 15 -10.59 -51.97 3.61
C GLU A 15 -9.92 -51.96 4.99
N ALA A 16 -9.89 -50.76 5.59
CA ALA A 16 -9.29 -50.38 6.87
C ALA A 16 -7.77 -50.07 6.86
N ALA A 17 -7.46 -48.84 6.41
CA ALA A 17 -6.34 -48.06 6.95
C ALA A 17 -6.64 -46.55 6.84
N GLU A 18 -7.70 -46.09 7.49
CA GLU A 18 -7.90 -44.66 7.81
C GLU A 18 -8.23 -44.53 9.29
N ASN A 19 -7.19 -44.52 10.12
CA ASN A 19 -7.16 -43.84 11.42
C ASN A 19 -5.75 -43.99 12.01
N ASP A 20 -4.80 -43.25 11.45
CA ASP A 20 -3.56 -42.91 12.14
C ASP A 20 -3.60 -41.40 12.47
N PRO A 21 -3.81 -41.03 13.75
CA PRO A 21 -3.93 -39.63 14.17
C PRO A 21 -2.58 -38.87 14.18
N ALA A 22 -1.48 -39.48 13.74
CA ALA A 22 -0.13 -38.89 13.79
C ALA A 22 0.52 -38.61 12.42
N ALA A 23 -0.19 -38.76 11.29
CA ALA A 23 0.32 -38.30 9.99
C ALA A 23 0.16 -36.78 9.86
N PRO A 24 1.20 -36.00 9.50
CA PRO A 24 1.06 -34.57 9.27
C PRO A 24 0.08 -34.35 8.11
N VAL A 25 -1.11 -33.83 8.43
CA VAL A 25 -2.09 -33.43 7.41
C VAL A 25 -1.43 -32.37 6.55
N SER A 26 -1.16 -32.68 5.28
CA SER A 26 -0.70 -31.68 4.30
C SER A 26 -1.63 -30.46 4.40
N ARG A 27 -1.07 -29.32 4.82
CA ARG A 27 -1.82 -28.06 4.94
C ARG A 27 -2.36 -27.64 3.58
N SER A 28 -1.59 -27.90 2.52
CA SER A 28 -1.89 -27.62 1.13
C SER A 28 -2.87 -28.62 0.51
N ARG A 29 -3.95 -28.11 -0.08
CA ARG A 29 -4.93 -28.89 -0.88
C ARG A 29 -4.50 -29.09 -2.34
N ILE A 30 -3.24 -28.79 -2.67
CA ILE A 30 -2.73 -28.92 -4.05
C ILE A 30 -2.99 -30.33 -4.59
N GLY A 31 -3.48 -30.39 -5.83
CA GLY A 31 -3.85 -31.63 -6.50
C GLY A 31 -5.21 -32.21 -6.09
N ARG A 32 -5.92 -31.61 -5.12
CA ARG A 32 -7.27 -32.03 -4.70
C ARG A 32 -8.35 -31.14 -5.29
N VAL A 33 -9.53 -31.73 -5.51
CA VAL A 33 -10.73 -31.00 -5.91
C VAL A 33 -11.17 -30.09 -4.76
N VAL A 34 -11.36 -28.81 -5.03
CA VAL A 34 -11.96 -27.87 -4.09
C VAL A 34 -13.48 -28.06 -4.13
N PRO A 35 -14.13 -28.38 -2.99
CA PRO A 35 -15.57 -28.55 -2.97
C PRO A 35 -16.29 -27.25 -3.34
N PRO A 36 -17.51 -27.32 -3.92
CA PRO A 36 -18.29 -26.13 -4.20
C PRO A 36 -18.53 -25.29 -2.93
N ILE A 37 -18.46 -23.97 -3.08
CA ILE A 37 -18.81 -23.00 -2.05
C ILE A 37 -19.75 -21.96 -2.66
N ARG A 38 -20.71 -21.49 -1.88
CA ARG A 38 -21.56 -20.36 -2.23
C ARG A 38 -20.98 -19.09 -1.62
N LEU A 39 -20.86 -18.07 -2.44
CA LEU A 39 -20.43 -16.73 -2.07
C LEU A 39 -21.52 -15.74 -2.46
N ARG A 40 -21.62 -14.64 -1.73
CA ARG A 40 -22.54 -13.55 -2.07
C ARG A 40 -21.72 -12.40 -2.65
N ASP A 41 -22.03 -12.02 -3.89
CA ASP A 41 -21.42 -10.84 -4.49
C ASP A 41 -22.02 -9.56 -3.92
N THR A 42 -21.43 -8.42 -4.28
CA THR A 42 -21.85 -7.11 -3.76
C THR A 42 -23.24 -6.68 -4.25
N ALA A 43 -23.70 -7.20 -5.39
CA ALA A 43 -25.08 -7.06 -5.85
C ALA A 43 -26.08 -7.96 -5.08
N GLY A 44 -25.61 -8.68 -4.06
CA GLY A 44 -26.39 -9.56 -3.22
C GLY A 44 -26.76 -10.90 -3.87
N LYS A 45 -26.21 -11.20 -5.05
CA LYS A 45 -26.48 -12.42 -5.81
C LYS A 45 -25.61 -13.56 -5.29
N GLU A 46 -26.24 -14.69 -5.04
CA GLU A 46 -25.50 -15.92 -4.72
C GLU A 46 -24.77 -16.45 -5.95
N TRP A 47 -23.52 -16.83 -5.75
CA TRP A 47 -22.69 -17.46 -6.74
C TRP A 47 -22.07 -18.72 -6.16
N SER A 48 -22.22 -19.83 -6.88
CA SER A 48 -21.46 -21.03 -6.56
C SER A 48 -20.15 -20.99 -7.34
N LEU A 49 -19.03 -21.32 -6.70
CA LEU A 49 -17.77 -21.57 -7.41
C LEU A 49 -17.90 -22.76 -8.41
N SER A 50 -18.95 -23.58 -8.30
CA SER A 50 -19.30 -24.56 -9.35
C SER A 50 -19.87 -23.92 -10.62
N ALA A 51 -20.38 -22.69 -10.57
CA ALA A 51 -20.99 -21.99 -11.71
C ALA A 51 -19.97 -21.42 -12.70
N ALA A 52 -18.66 -21.60 -12.47
CA ALA A 52 -17.61 -21.41 -13.48
C ALA A 52 -17.51 -22.60 -14.48
N GLU A 53 -18.55 -23.43 -14.57
CA GLU A 53 -18.63 -24.60 -15.43
C GLU A 53 -18.50 -24.22 -16.91
N GLY A 54 -17.29 -24.42 -17.45
CA GLY A 54 -16.94 -24.18 -18.85
C GLY A 54 -15.59 -23.46 -19.05
N GLY A 55 -15.06 -22.79 -18.01
CA GLY A 55 -13.76 -22.11 -18.06
C GLY A 55 -12.56 -23.06 -18.01
N ARG A 56 -11.40 -22.62 -18.52
CA ARG A 56 -10.13 -23.38 -18.44
C ARG A 56 -9.51 -23.32 -17.05
N ALA A 57 -9.66 -22.18 -16.36
CA ALA A 57 -9.15 -21.95 -15.02
C ALA A 57 -10.03 -20.97 -14.23
N THR A 58 -9.92 -21.03 -12.90
CA THR A 58 -10.50 -20.05 -11.98
C THR A 58 -9.44 -19.58 -10.99
N VAL A 59 -9.26 -18.27 -10.89
CA VAL A 59 -8.38 -17.61 -9.94
C VAL A 59 -9.21 -17.00 -8.83
N VAL A 60 -8.94 -17.39 -7.58
CA VAL A 60 -9.55 -16.83 -6.37
C VAL A 60 -8.48 -16.05 -5.61
N ALA A 61 -8.67 -14.75 -5.44
CA ALA A 61 -7.77 -13.88 -4.68
C ALA A 61 -8.44 -13.46 -3.37
N PHE A 62 -7.84 -13.81 -2.23
CA PHE A 62 -8.25 -13.29 -0.93
C PHE A 62 -7.53 -11.97 -0.68
N LEU A 63 -8.30 -10.91 -0.45
CA LEU A 63 -7.82 -9.54 -0.32
C LEU A 63 -8.27 -8.93 1.01
N ASN A 64 -7.50 -7.95 1.46
CA ASN A 64 -7.79 -7.10 2.60
C ASN A 64 -7.38 -5.67 2.25
N PHE A 65 -8.30 -4.71 2.30
CA PHE A 65 -8.00 -3.34 1.87
C PHE A 65 -7.28 -2.51 2.95
N ASN A 66 -7.27 -2.96 4.19
CA ASN A 66 -6.38 -2.45 5.23
C ASN A 66 -4.93 -2.99 5.11
N CYS A 67 -4.67 -3.88 4.14
CA CYS A 67 -3.36 -4.47 3.92
C CYS A 67 -2.61 -3.82 2.74
N PRO A 68 -1.46 -3.14 2.96
CA PRO A 68 -0.66 -2.54 1.88
C PRO A 68 -0.34 -3.51 0.75
N VAL A 69 0.10 -4.72 1.12
CA VAL A 69 0.52 -5.74 0.16
C VAL A 69 -0.66 -6.15 -0.72
N SER A 70 -1.86 -6.25 -0.14
CA SER A 70 -3.07 -6.64 -0.86
C SER A 70 -3.52 -5.56 -1.84
N ASN A 71 -3.53 -4.31 -1.40
CA ASN A 71 -3.84 -3.16 -2.25
C ASN A 71 -2.93 -3.08 -3.47
N GLN A 72 -1.64 -3.38 -3.27
CA GLN A 72 -0.61 -3.29 -4.31
C GLN A 72 -0.66 -4.45 -5.31
N CYS A 73 -1.34 -5.56 -4.99
CA CYS A 73 -1.58 -6.64 -5.93
C CYS A 73 -2.74 -6.37 -6.90
N VAL A 74 -3.65 -5.44 -6.58
CA VAL A 74 -4.86 -5.20 -7.39
C VAL A 74 -4.56 -4.85 -8.86
N PRO A 75 -3.62 -3.91 -9.18
CA PRO A 75 -3.30 -3.61 -10.57
C PRO A 75 -2.78 -4.85 -11.34
N VAL A 76 -1.93 -5.66 -10.71
CA VAL A 76 -1.39 -6.88 -11.32
C VAL A 76 -2.51 -7.90 -11.57
N LEU A 77 -3.45 -8.05 -10.64
CA LEU A 77 -4.62 -8.92 -10.82
C LEU A 77 -5.51 -8.45 -11.99
N ASN A 78 -5.71 -7.13 -12.13
CA ASN A 78 -6.46 -6.56 -13.25
C ASN A 78 -5.76 -6.80 -14.59
N ASP A 79 -4.44 -6.59 -14.66
CA ASP A 79 -3.65 -6.83 -15.87
C ASP A 79 -3.72 -8.31 -16.29
N LEU A 80 -3.63 -9.23 -15.34
CA LEU A 80 -3.76 -10.66 -15.59
C LEU A 80 -5.19 -11.05 -16.01
N ALA A 81 -6.21 -10.46 -15.38
CA ALA A 81 -7.60 -10.68 -15.77
C ALA A 81 -7.83 -10.25 -17.23
N ASN A 82 -7.34 -9.08 -17.62
CA ASN A 82 -7.42 -8.58 -19.00
C ASN A 82 -6.63 -9.47 -19.98
N ARG A 83 -5.41 -9.87 -19.60
CA ARG A 83 -4.54 -10.72 -20.44
C ARG A 83 -5.18 -12.07 -20.76
N PHE A 84 -5.85 -12.69 -19.79
CA PHE A 84 -6.38 -14.05 -19.92
C PHE A 84 -7.91 -14.12 -20.18
N ASP A 85 -8.57 -12.98 -20.40
CA ASP A 85 -10.03 -12.89 -20.59
C ASP A 85 -10.53 -13.79 -21.74
N THR A 86 -9.84 -13.75 -22.88
CA THR A 86 -10.19 -14.57 -24.06
C THR A 86 -9.78 -16.04 -23.94
N GLU A 87 -9.05 -16.42 -22.89
CA GLU A 87 -8.55 -17.77 -22.67
C GLU A 87 -9.44 -18.60 -21.72
N GLY A 88 -10.59 -18.04 -21.33
CA GLY A 88 -11.58 -18.72 -20.47
C GLY A 88 -11.10 -18.82 -19.02
N VAL A 89 -10.36 -17.83 -18.53
CA VAL A 89 -9.93 -17.73 -17.14
C VAL A 89 -10.88 -16.81 -16.39
N THR A 90 -11.47 -17.30 -15.30
CA THR A 90 -12.33 -16.48 -14.43
C THR A 90 -11.53 -15.98 -13.23
N PHE A 91 -11.55 -14.67 -12.97
CA PHE A 91 -11.00 -14.07 -11.77
C PHE A 91 -12.12 -13.70 -10.79
N VAL A 92 -11.89 -13.97 -9.51
CA VAL A 92 -12.75 -13.50 -8.41
C VAL A 92 -11.90 -13.00 -7.25
N ALA A 93 -12.33 -11.90 -6.64
CA ALA A 93 -11.76 -11.36 -5.41
C ALA A 93 -12.70 -11.63 -4.23
N VAL A 94 -12.15 -12.01 -3.09
CA VAL A 94 -12.87 -12.24 -1.83
C VAL A 94 -12.28 -11.31 -0.78
N VAL A 95 -13.10 -10.40 -0.26
CA VAL A 95 -12.70 -9.36 0.71
C VAL A 95 -13.15 -9.78 2.10
N CYS A 96 -12.21 -9.81 3.05
CA CYS A 96 -12.40 -10.43 4.37
C CYS A 96 -12.41 -9.45 5.55
N ASP A 97 -12.14 -8.16 5.33
CA ASP A 97 -11.84 -7.18 6.39
C ASP A 97 -12.77 -5.96 6.41
N ALA A 98 -13.74 -5.90 5.49
CA ALA A 98 -14.75 -4.84 5.48
C ALA A 98 -15.82 -5.07 6.56
N ALA A 99 -16.36 -3.98 7.10
CA ALA A 99 -17.45 -3.99 8.08
C ALA A 99 -18.76 -4.46 7.45
N ASP A 100 -19.03 -4.06 6.21
CA ASP A 100 -20.24 -4.42 5.48
C ASP A 100 -20.02 -4.46 3.96
N ILE A 101 -21.09 -4.83 3.23
CA ILE A 101 -21.07 -4.99 1.78
C ILE A 101 -20.94 -3.65 1.04
N ASP A 102 -21.43 -2.55 1.62
CA ASP A 102 -21.37 -1.22 1.01
C ASP A 102 -19.93 -0.69 1.06
N GLU A 103 -19.20 -0.98 2.13
CA GLU A 103 -17.77 -0.72 2.24
C GLU A 103 -16.97 -1.54 1.21
N VAL A 104 -17.28 -2.83 1.03
CA VAL A 104 -16.64 -3.64 -0.03
C VAL A 104 -16.86 -3.01 -1.41
N ASP A 105 -18.07 -2.56 -1.72
CA ASP A 105 -18.39 -1.93 -3.00
C ASP A 105 -17.59 -0.63 -3.22
N ARG A 106 -17.54 0.25 -2.20
CA ARG A 106 -16.74 1.49 -2.28
C ARG A 106 -15.26 1.19 -2.52
N LEU A 107 -14.66 0.33 -1.69
CA LEU A 107 -13.24 0.00 -1.76
C LEU A 107 -12.88 -0.71 -3.07
N ALA A 108 -13.74 -1.60 -3.57
CA ALA A 108 -13.55 -2.25 -4.86
C ALA A 108 -13.60 -1.25 -6.03
N ALA A 109 -14.50 -0.27 -5.98
CA ALA A 109 -14.60 0.79 -6.98
C ALA A 109 -13.37 1.72 -6.94
N GLU A 110 -12.94 2.13 -5.75
CA GLU A 110 -11.74 2.95 -5.55
C GLU A 110 -10.47 2.24 -6.04
N ALA A 111 -10.33 0.95 -5.71
CA ALA A 111 -9.22 0.12 -6.18
C ALA A 111 -9.34 -0.28 -7.66
N LYS A 112 -10.45 0.06 -8.33
CA LYS A 112 -10.74 -0.27 -9.73
C LYS A 112 -10.62 -1.77 -10.00
N ILE A 113 -11.12 -2.62 -9.10
CA ILE A 113 -11.06 -4.07 -9.31
C ILE A 113 -11.91 -4.44 -10.54
N ALA A 114 -11.27 -5.04 -11.54
CA ALA A 114 -11.93 -5.42 -12.79
C ALA A 114 -12.72 -6.73 -12.67
N CYS A 115 -12.31 -7.59 -11.74
CA CYS A 115 -12.95 -8.87 -11.50
C CYS A 115 -14.12 -8.77 -10.51
N ARG A 116 -14.92 -9.82 -10.42
CA ARG A 116 -16.07 -9.85 -9.52
C ARG A 116 -15.62 -9.99 -8.07
N VAL A 117 -16.22 -9.21 -7.19
CA VAL A 117 -15.88 -9.12 -5.77
C VAL A 117 -16.95 -9.78 -4.91
N PHE A 118 -16.50 -10.51 -3.89
CA PHE A 118 -17.33 -11.20 -2.90
C PHE A 118 -16.96 -10.72 -1.51
N PHE A 119 -17.95 -10.68 -0.62
CA PHE A 119 -17.77 -10.32 0.78
C PHE A 119 -17.75 -11.59 1.66
N ASP A 120 -16.72 -11.75 2.49
CA ASP A 120 -16.53 -12.90 3.40
C ASP A 120 -16.30 -12.43 4.85
N PRO A 121 -17.32 -11.85 5.51
CA PRO A 121 -17.19 -11.29 6.87
C PRO A 121 -16.82 -12.34 7.92
N ASP A 122 -17.37 -13.56 7.77
CA ASP A 122 -17.16 -14.66 8.71
C ASP A 122 -15.92 -15.50 8.37
N LYS A 123 -15.16 -15.11 7.35
CA LYS A 123 -13.97 -15.83 6.85
C LYS A 123 -14.29 -17.29 6.48
N ALA A 124 -15.53 -17.58 6.12
CA ALA A 124 -15.99 -18.92 5.78
C ALA A 124 -15.36 -19.38 4.46
N ALA A 125 -15.24 -18.47 3.48
CA ALA A 125 -14.55 -18.76 2.24
C ALA A 125 -13.03 -18.90 2.46
N ALA A 126 -12.45 -18.01 3.27
CA ALA A 126 -11.04 -18.10 3.65
C ALA A 126 -10.72 -19.45 4.32
N ALA A 127 -11.51 -19.88 5.29
CA ALA A 127 -11.37 -21.18 5.95
C ALA A 127 -11.55 -22.35 4.97
N HIS A 128 -12.51 -22.24 4.05
CA HIS A 128 -12.75 -23.26 3.03
C HIS A 128 -11.54 -23.49 2.11
N PHE A 129 -10.88 -22.40 1.70
CA PHE A 129 -9.66 -22.44 0.89
C PHE A 129 -8.39 -22.68 1.73
N ARG A 130 -8.50 -22.60 3.07
CA ARG A 130 -7.36 -22.55 4.00
C ARG A 130 -6.42 -21.38 3.70
N ALA A 131 -6.99 -20.25 3.32
CA ALA A 131 -6.27 -19.00 3.19
C ALA A 131 -5.79 -18.56 4.58
N THR A 132 -4.55 -18.11 4.66
CA THR A 132 -3.90 -17.71 5.93
C THR A 132 -3.46 -16.26 5.94
N THR A 133 -3.28 -15.68 4.75
CA THR A 133 -2.69 -14.36 4.55
C THR A 133 -3.42 -13.65 3.41
N THR A 134 -3.47 -12.31 3.45
CA THR A 134 -3.91 -11.45 2.36
C THR A 134 -2.76 -10.54 1.91
N PRO A 135 -2.44 -10.49 0.61
CA PRO A 135 -3.09 -11.24 -0.47
C PRO A 135 -2.63 -12.70 -0.48
N GLN A 136 -3.54 -13.60 -0.85
CA GLN A 136 -3.20 -14.98 -1.22
C GLN A 136 -4.09 -15.42 -2.38
N VAL A 137 -3.48 -15.97 -3.42
CA VAL A 137 -4.19 -16.41 -4.62
C VAL A 137 -4.25 -17.93 -4.71
N PHE A 138 -5.28 -18.42 -5.39
CA PHE A 138 -5.53 -19.84 -5.65
C PHE A 138 -5.92 -20.03 -7.12
N VAL A 139 -5.27 -20.96 -7.82
CA VAL A 139 -5.61 -21.29 -9.22
C VAL A 139 -6.20 -22.69 -9.27
N LEU A 140 -7.43 -22.79 -9.75
CA LEU A 140 -8.15 -24.03 -9.98
C LEU A 140 -8.19 -24.31 -11.48
N ASP A 141 -8.07 -25.58 -11.87
CA ASP A 141 -8.33 -25.98 -13.26
C ASP A 141 -9.83 -26.21 -13.53
N ARG A 142 -10.17 -26.57 -14.77
CA ARG A 142 -11.54 -26.91 -15.20
C ARG A 142 -12.25 -27.97 -14.35
N ASN A 143 -11.50 -28.83 -13.65
CA ASN A 143 -12.03 -29.89 -12.78
C ASN A 143 -12.09 -29.43 -11.31
N ARG A 144 -11.89 -28.13 -11.04
CA ARG A 144 -11.79 -27.51 -9.72
C ARG A 144 -10.64 -28.07 -8.88
N VAL A 145 -9.63 -28.65 -9.52
CA VAL A 145 -8.46 -29.14 -8.81
C VAL A 145 -7.52 -27.98 -8.55
N LEU A 146 -7.07 -27.83 -7.30
CA LEU A 146 -6.12 -26.78 -6.93
C LEU A 146 -4.75 -27.05 -7.58
N ARG A 147 -4.28 -26.12 -8.40
CA ARG A 147 -3.03 -26.21 -9.18
C ARG A 147 -1.94 -25.29 -8.65
N TYR A 148 -2.32 -24.15 -8.06
CA TYR A 148 -1.41 -23.19 -7.46
C TYR A 148 -2.02 -22.50 -6.24
N THR A 149 -1.21 -22.20 -5.23
CA THR A 149 -1.55 -21.26 -4.16
C THR A 149 -0.34 -20.46 -3.66
N GLY A 150 -0.55 -19.20 -3.29
CA GLY A 150 0.48 -18.38 -2.65
C GLY A 150 0.48 -16.94 -3.17
N LEU A 151 1.67 -16.44 -3.50
CA LEU A 151 1.95 -15.09 -3.98
C LEU A 151 1.43 -14.84 -5.41
N VAL A 152 1.16 -13.58 -5.73
CA VAL A 152 0.96 -13.13 -7.12
C VAL A 152 2.29 -13.12 -7.86
N ASP A 153 3.28 -12.45 -7.28
CA ASP A 153 4.65 -12.27 -7.74
C ASP A 153 5.62 -12.15 -6.54
N ASN A 154 6.89 -11.87 -6.78
CA ASN A 154 7.87 -11.62 -5.71
C ASN A 154 8.17 -10.14 -5.46
N ARG A 155 7.28 -9.20 -5.84
CA ARG A 155 7.50 -7.77 -5.63
C ARG A 155 7.64 -7.40 -4.15
N TYR A 156 7.07 -8.20 -3.25
CA TYR A 156 7.32 -8.10 -1.81
C TYR A 156 8.20 -9.24 -1.33
N SER A 157 9.29 -8.92 -0.63
CA SER A 157 10.13 -9.91 0.06
C SER A 157 9.72 -10.10 1.53
N SER A 158 9.00 -9.12 2.09
CA SER A 158 8.28 -9.20 3.36
C SER A 158 7.09 -8.22 3.34
N ARG A 159 6.22 -8.24 4.37
CA ARG A 159 5.01 -7.39 4.43
C ARG A 159 5.30 -5.88 4.27
N LEU A 160 6.51 -5.46 4.62
CA LEU A 160 6.94 -4.05 4.65
C LEU A 160 8.10 -3.74 3.70
N VAL A 161 8.61 -4.72 2.96
CA VAL A 161 9.72 -4.54 2.01
C VAL A 161 9.23 -4.81 0.59
N ARG A 162 9.04 -3.72 -0.17
CA ARG A 162 8.68 -3.72 -1.57
C ARG A 162 9.91 -3.54 -2.44
N GLN A 163 10.01 -4.34 -3.49
CA GLN A 163 11.02 -4.26 -4.53
C GLN A 163 10.54 -3.33 -5.66
N PRO A 164 11.44 -2.59 -6.33
CA PRO A 164 11.07 -1.73 -7.45
C PRO A 164 10.32 -2.50 -8.56
N LYS A 165 10.78 -3.73 -8.84
CA LYS A 165 10.20 -4.65 -9.82
C LYS A 165 10.02 -6.05 -9.25
N ALA A 166 9.14 -6.83 -9.88
CA ALA A 166 9.05 -8.27 -9.69
C ALA A 166 10.05 -8.99 -10.62
N ASP A 167 10.81 -9.94 -10.08
CA ASP A 167 11.68 -10.83 -10.86
C ASP A 167 11.02 -12.18 -11.16
N ALA A 168 9.88 -12.50 -10.53
CA ALA A 168 9.14 -13.74 -10.73
C ALA A 168 7.62 -13.49 -10.76
N THR A 169 6.93 -14.09 -11.72
CA THR A 169 5.49 -13.90 -12.00
C THR A 169 4.68 -15.16 -11.74
N TYR A 170 4.69 -15.64 -10.49
CA TYR A 170 4.16 -16.97 -10.11
C TYR A 170 2.71 -17.21 -10.55
N LEU A 171 1.81 -16.26 -10.33
CA LEU A 171 0.41 -16.39 -10.71
C LEU A 171 0.25 -16.45 -12.24
N ALA A 172 0.95 -15.60 -12.98
CA ALA A 172 0.91 -15.57 -14.44
C ALA A 172 1.37 -16.91 -15.03
N ASP A 173 2.47 -17.45 -14.51
CA ASP A 173 3.04 -18.73 -14.95
C ASP A 173 2.10 -19.90 -14.64
N ALA A 174 1.48 -19.89 -13.45
CA ALA A 174 0.51 -20.90 -13.06
C ALA A 174 -0.74 -20.88 -13.96
N ILE A 175 -1.29 -19.70 -14.24
CA ILE A 175 -2.46 -19.55 -15.13
C ILE A 175 -2.10 -20.04 -16.53
N ALA A 176 -0.98 -19.58 -17.10
CA ALA A 176 -0.54 -19.97 -18.43
C ALA A 176 -0.38 -21.50 -18.56
N ALA A 177 0.24 -22.13 -17.56
CA ALA A 177 0.40 -23.59 -17.53
C ALA A 177 -0.96 -24.32 -17.50
N VAL A 178 -1.90 -23.89 -16.64
CA VAL A 178 -3.23 -24.51 -16.56
C VAL A 178 -4.01 -24.33 -17.86
N VAL A 179 -3.98 -23.14 -18.45
CA VAL A 179 -4.63 -22.83 -19.74
C VAL A 179 -4.06 -23.67 -20.87
N ALA A 180 -2.74 -23.91 -20.88
CA ALA A 180 -2.04 -24.76 -21.83
C ALA A 180 -2.20 -26.27 -21.55
N GLY A 181 -2.85 -26.67 -20.46
CA GLY A 181 -2.95 -28.07 -20.03
C GLY A 181 -1.62 -28.67 -19.56
N GLN A 182 -0.66 -27.83 -19.17
CA GLN A 182 0.67 -28.20 -18.68
C GLN A 182 0.68 -28.29 -17.15
N ALA A 183 1.70 -28.97 -16.62
CA ALA A 183 1.93 -29.01 -15.19
C ALA A 183 2.48 -27.67 -14.70
N VAL A 184 1.88 -27.10 -13.65
CA VAL A 184 2.40 -25.92 -12.95
C VAL A 184 3.74 -26.29 -12.29
N ALA A 185 4.81 -25.57 -12.63
CA ALA A 185 6.17 -25.83 -12.15
C ALA A 185 6.32 -25.51 -10.65
N ILE A 186 5.92 -24.30 -10.24
CA ILE A 186 5.88 -23.87 -8.83
C ILE A 186 4.43 -23.90 -8.39
N LYS A 187 4.05 -24.91 -7.61
CA LYS A 187 2.66 -25.14 -7.18
C LYS A 187 2.29 -24.38 -5.90
N GLU A 188 3.29 -24.00 -5.12
CA GLU A 188 3.08 -23.34 -3.83
C GLU A 188 4.22 -22.36 -3.55
N THR A 189 3.85 -21.17 -3.06
CA THR A 189 4.78 -20.19 -2.51
C THR A 189 4.28 -19.75 -1.13
N THR A 190 5.19 -19.29 -0.27
CA THR A 190 4.79 -18.77 1.05
C THR A 190 4.15 -17.39 0.84
N PRO A 191 2.87 -17.19 1.19
CA PRO A 191 2.23 -15.89 1.00
C PRO A 191 2.83 -14.85 1.94
N ILE A 192 2.95 -13.62 1.46
CA ILE A 192 3.48 -12.47 2.18
C ILE A 192 2.36 -11.43 2.24
N GLY A 193 2.07 -10.92 3.44
CA GLY A 193 0.99 -9.97 3.64
C GLY A 193 0.46 -9.97 5.07
N CYS A 194 -0.80 -9.58 5.21
CA CYS A 194 -1.48 -9.46 6.49
C CYS A 194 -2.19 -10.79 6.84
N PRO A 195 -2.04 -11.33 8.05
CA PRO A 195 -2.74 -12.55 8.45
C PRO A 195 -4.28 -12.40 8.42
N LEU A 196 -5.00 -13.41 7.92
CA LEU A 196 -6.48 -13.42 7.88
C LEU A 196 -7.10 -13.65 9.27
N GLU A 197 -6.46 -14.46 10.08
CA GLU A 197 -6.69 -14.49 11.52
C GLU A 197 -5.57 -13.70 12.19
N PRO A 198 -5.84 -12.85 13.19
CA PRO A 198 -4.76 -12.30 14.01
C PRO A 198 -4.04 -13.49 14.62
N ALA A 199 -2.87 -13.83 14.08
CA ALA A 199 -2.18 -15.12 14.24
C ALA A 199 -2.37 -15.74 15.63
N GLY A 200 -3.44 -16.52 15.83
CA GLY A 200 -3.84 -17.08 17.12
C GLY A 200 -3.69 -16.17 18.34
N ARG A 201 -3.73 -14.83 18.19
CA ARG A 201 -3.40 -13.93 19.31
C ARG A 201 -4.64 -13.83 20.18
N VAL A 202 -4.61 -14.51 21.32
CA VAL A 202 -5.61 -14.33 22.38
C VAL A 202 -5.54 -12.87 22.79
N ILE A 203 -6.56 -12.08 22.43
CA ILE A 203 -6.69 -10.71 22.90
C ILE A 203 -6.86 -10.80 24.42
N VAL A 204 -5.90 -10.23 25.14
CA VAL A 204 -5.97 -10.14 26.58
C VAL A 204 -6.81 -8.91 26.92
N GLU A 205 -7.79 -9.05 27.81
CA GLU A 205 -8.62 -7.89 28.18
C GLU A 205 -7.86 -6.91 29.08
N HIS A 206 -7.03 -7.42 30.00
CA HIS A 206 -6.31 -6.62 30.99
C HIS A 206 -4.87 -7.05 31.18
N GLY A 207 -3.99 -6.08 31.39
CA GLY A 207 -2.55 -6.30 31.60
C GLY A 207 -1.91 -5.16 32.38
N THR A 208 -0.59 -5.20 32.50
CA THR A 208 0.14 -4.10 33.16
C THR A 208 0.26 -2.89 32.24
N VAL A 209 0.30 -3.13 30.93
CA VAL A 209 0.25 -2.11 29.89
C VAL A 209 -0.98 -2.34 29.02
N GLU A 210 -1.84 -1.34 28.93
CA GLU A 210 -3.13 -1.43 28.25
C GLU A 210 -3.21 -0.45 27.08
N PHE A 211 -3.94 -0.83 26.03
CA PHE A 211 -4.00 -0.02 24.81
C PHE A 211 -4.54 1.39 25.07
N TYR A 212 -5.75 1.50 25.63
CA TYR A 212 -6.43 2.79 25.78
C TYR A 212 -5.69 3.75 26.72
N ARG A 213 -5.19 3.22 27.85
CA ARG A 213 -4.50 4.03 28.86
C ARG A 213 -3.08 4.40 28.44
N ASP A 214 -2.31 3.44 27.93
CA ASP A 214 -0.85 3.56 27.84
C ASP A 214 -0.33 3.69 26.40
N ILE A 215 -0.99 3.04 25.42
CA ILE A 215 -0.48 2.96 24.04
C ILE A 215 -1.14 3.97 23.11
N GLU A 216 -2.45 4.17 23.20
CA GLU A 216 -3.16 5.13 22.36
C GLU A 216 -2.58 6.55 22.47
N PRO A 217 -2.22 7.08 23.65
CA PRO A 217 -1.54 8.38 23.75
C PRO A 217 -0.22 8.44 22.98
N LEU A 218 0.58 7.36 23.00
CA LEU A 218 1.82 7.28 22.24
C LEU A 218 1.56 7.23 20.74
N LEU A 219 0.55 6.47 20.31
CA LEU A 219 0.16 6.43 18.91
C LEU A 219 -0.36 7.79 18.45
N GLN A 220 -1.18 8.49 19.24
CA GLN A 220 -1.64 9.84 18.93
C GLN A 220 -0.46 10.81 18.75
N GLN A 221 0.50 10.78 19.68
CA GLN A 221 1.63 11.69 19.68
C GLN A 221 2.60 11.45 18.51
N HIS A 222 2.89 10.19 18.19
CA HIS A 222 4.03 9.83 17.33
C HIS A 222 3.64 9.19 15.99
N CYS A 223 2.44 8.61 15.87
CA CYS A 223 2.11 7.72 14.76
C CYS A 223 0.87 8.15 13.97
N GLN A 224 -0.21 8.54 14.65
CA GLN A 224 -1.53 8.73 14.04
C GLN A 224 -1.56 9.89 13.06
N ARG A 225 -0.63 10.86 13.15
CA ARG A 225 -0.46 11.91 12.13
C ARG A 225 -0.30 11.36 10.72
N CYS A 226 0.43 10.26 10.56
CA CYS A 226 0.61 9.63 9.25
C CYS A 226 -0.26 8.37 9.11
N HIS A 227 -0.56 7.69 10.22
CA HIS A 227 -1.34 6.46 10.28
C HIS A 227 -2.84 6.69 10.54
N HIS A 228 -3.44 7.67 9.86
CA HIS A 228 -4.88 7.86 9.81
C HIS A 228 -5.42 7.66 8.38
N PRO A 229 -6.71 7.34 8.21
CA PRO A 229 -7.31 7.20 6.89
C PRO A 229 -7.10 8.44 6.03
N GLY A 230 -6.72 8.24 4.76
CA GLY A 230 -6.52 9.31 3.78
C GLY A 230 -5.12 9.92 3.72
N ASP A 231 -4.22 9.61 4.67
CA ASP A 231 -2.84 10.10 4.67
C ASP A 231 -1.85 9.07 4.07
N VAL A 232 -0.56 9.35 4.18
CA VAL A 232 0.54 8.64 3.52
C VAL A 232 0.71 7.20 3.98
N ALA A 233 0.47 6.91 5.27
CA ALA A 233 0.79 5.58 5.76
C ALA A 233 -0.22 4.58 5.19
N PRO A 234 0.22 3.39 4.78
CA PRO A 234 -0.64 2.49 4.02
C PRO A 234 -1.65 1.71 4.87
N PHE A 235 -1.71 1.99 6.18
CA PHE A 235 -2.64 1.41 7.14
C PHE A 235 -2.89 2.37 8.30
N SER A 236 -4.05 2.20 8.95
CA SER A 236 -4.45 3.00 10.10
C SER A 236 -3.92 2.47 11.43
N LEU A 237 -3.70 3.36 12.39
CA LEU A 237 -3.42 3.07 13.81
C LEU A 237 -4.38 3.83 14.74
N MET A 238 -5.55 4.20 14.23
CA MET A 238 -6.55 5.01 14.94
C MET A 238 -7.32 4.25 16.01
N THR A 239 -7.33 2.92 15.97
CA THR A 239 -8.12 2.06 16.86
C THR A 239 -7.30 0.88 17.35
N PHE A 240 -7.75 0.26 18.45
CA PHE A 240 -7.17 -0.99 18.95
C PHE A 240 -7.15 -2.09 17.87
N ASP A 241 -8.29 -2.28 17.20
CA ASP A 241 -8.47 -3.35 16.22
C ASP A 241 -7.56 -3.16 14.99
N HIS A 242 -7.18 -1.92 14.67
CA HIS A 242 -6.14 -1.65 13.68
C HIS A 242 -4.74 -1.88 14.25
N ALA A 243 -4.41 -1.30 15.41
CA ALA A 243 -3.08 -1.38 15.99
C ALA A 243 -2.63 -2.82 16.30
N VAL A 244 -3.54 -3.66 16.80
CA VAL A 244 -3.22 -5.05 17.14
C VAL A 244 -2.80 -5.90 15.93
N GLN A 245 -3.27 -5.56 14.72
CA GLN A 245 -2.87 -6.24 13.47
C GLN A 245 -1.41 -5.94 13.06
N TRP A 246 -0.85 -4.88 13.63
CA TRP A 246 0.51 -4.40 13.37
C TRP A 246 1.39 -4.47 14.61
N ALA A 247 0.91 -5.01 15.74
CA ALA A 247 1.61 -4.98 17.01
C ALA A 247 3.05 -5.56 16.96
N SER A 248 3.27 -6.67 16.25
CA SER A 248 4.64 -7.22 16.08
C SER A 248 5.53 -6.31 15.24
N ASP A 249 4.97 -5.67 14.23
CA ASP A 249 5.65 -4.69 13.37
C ASP A 249 5.97 -3.41 14.17
N ILE A 250 5.00 -2.89 14.94
CA ILE A 250 5.17 -1.75 15.86
C ILE A 250 6.33 -2.02 16.81
N LYS A 251 6.36 -3.16 17.50
CA LYS A 251 7.46 -3.51 18.41
C LYS A 251 8.82 -3.50 17.70
N THR A 252 8.90 -4.13 16.55
CA THR A 252 10.18 -4.27 15.82
C THR A 252 10.67 -2.92 15.30
N TYR A 253 9.80 -2.16 14.61
CA TYR A 253 10.18 -0.92 13.96
C TYR A 253 10.48 0.21 14.95
N THR A 254 9.81 0.23 16.10
CA THR A 254 10.10 1.21 17.16
C THR A 254 11.37 0.85 17.92
N ALA A 255 11.62 -0.44 18.19
CA ALA A 255 12.88 -0.91 18.78
C ALA A 255 14.10 -0.61 17.89
N ASP A 256 13.95 -0.80 16.57
CA ASP A 256 14.99 -0.51 15.58
C ASP A 256 15.08 0.99 15.21
N ARG A 257 14.24 1.85 15.80
CA ARG A 257 14.12 3.29 15.50
C ARG A 257 13.90 3.60 14.02
N LEU A 258 13.22 2.70 13.33
CA LEU A 258 12.75 2.91 11.95
C LEU A 258 11.45 3.71 11.93
N MET A 259 10.65 3.62 13.00
CA MET A 259 9.42 4.37 13.20
C MET A 259 9.36 5.02 14.59
N PRO A 260 8.79 6.24 14.69
CA PRO A 260 8.48 7.12 13.56
C PRO A 260 9.77 7.55 12.83
N PRO A 261 9.71 7.90 11.52
CA PRO A 261 10.91 8.21 10.75
C PRO A 261 11.57 9.47 11.29
N TRP A 262 12.69 9.30 12.00
CA TRP A 262 13.42 10.41 12.60
C TRP A 262 14.90 10.08 12.73
N SER A 263 15.69 10.51 11.73
CA SER A 263 17.12 10.20 11.65
C SER A 263 17.99 11.00 12.63
N VAL A 264 17.41 11.98 13.35
CA VAL A 264 18.15 12.83 14.29
C VAL A 264 18.33 12.07 15.60
N THR A 265 19.59 11.83 16.00
CA THR A 265 19.94 11.04 17.20
C THR A 265 20.69 11.85 18.27
N GLY A 266 20.64 13.18 18.20
CA GLY A 266 21.22 14.06 19.20
C GLY A 266 21.27 15.52 18.74
N GLY A 267 21.79 16.40 19.60
CA GLY A 267 21.95 17.83 19.31
C GLY A 267 21.07 18.71 20.19
N LEU A 268 20.61 19.81 19.62
CA LEU A 268 19.72 20.76 20.29
C LEU A 268 18.26 20.26 20.23
N PRO A 269 17.41 20.62 21.22
CA PRO A 269 15.98 20.36 21.13
C PRO A 269 15.40 20.89 19.82
N LEU A 270 14.71 20.02 19.08
CA LEU A 270 14.06 20.37 17.83
C LEU A 270 12.59 20.67 18.07
N LYS A 271 12.07 21.68 17.36
CA LYS A 271 10.63 21.90 17.28
C LYS A 271 10.02 20.73 16.49
N ASN A 272 8.92 20.16 17.00
CA ASN A 272 8.24 19.00 16.42
C ASN A 272 9.10 17.73 16.39
N ASP A 273 9.85 17.47 17.47
CA ASP A 273 10.59 16.22 17.64
C ASP A 273 9.63 15.03 17.70
N LEU A 274 9.81 14.08 16.78
CA LEU A 274 9.01 12.86 16.67
C LEU A 274 9.70 11.67 17.36
N ALA A 275 10.89 11.83 17.93
CA ALA A 275 11.63 10.72 18.50
C ALA A 275 10.90 10.07 19.68
N LEU A 276 10.75 8.74 19.62
CA LEU A 276 10.38 7.95 20.78
C LEU A 276 11.53 7.89 21.80
N GLN A 277 11.18 8.15 23.05
CA GLN A 277 12.05 7.96 24.21
C GLN A 277 12.23 6.46 24.51
N PRO A 278 13.35 6.04 25.13
CA PRO A 278 13.60 4.64 25.46
C PRO A 278 12.45 3.97 26.25
N GLU A 279 11.83 4.71 27.16
CA GLU A 279 10.73 4.22 28.00
C GLU A 279 9.44 4.03 27.19
N GLU A 280 9.18 4.88 26.20
CA GLU A 280 8.03 4.75 25.29
C GLU A 280 8.19 3.52 24.38
N ILE A 281 9.42 3.27 23.88
CA ILE A 281 9.75 2.06 23.12
C ILE A 281 9.54 0.81 23.98
N GLU A 282 9.98 0.83 25.24
CA GLU A 282 9.78 -0.28 26.17
C GLU A 282 8.28 -0.53 26.43
N LEU A 283 7.49 0.53 26.58
CA LEU A 283 6.05 0.44 26.81
C LEU A 283 5.33 -0.23 25.63
N LEU A 284 5.64 0.19 24.40
CA LEU A 284 5.14 -0.43 23.17
C LEU A 284 5.56 -1.92 23.10
N GLY A 285 6.84 -2.21 23.38
CA GLY A 285 7.32 -3.59 23.39
C GLY A 285 6.61 -4.47 24.42
N ARG A 286 6.39 -3.95 25.64
CA ARG A 286 5.74 -4.68 26.73
C ARG A 286 4.27 -4.97 26.44
N TRP A 287 3.53 -4.00 25.90
CA TRP A 287 2.15 -4.23 25.46
C TRP A 287 2.05 -5.40 24.48
N VAL A 288 3.00 -5.48 23.54
CA VAL A 288 3.04 -6.56 22.53
C VAL A 288 3.40 -7.92 23.15
N ASP A 289 4.30 -7.93 24.14
CA ASP A 289 4.72 -9.14 24.87
C ASP A 289 3.65 -9.68 25.82
N GLU A 290 2.80 -8.81 26.36
CA GLU A 290 1.66 -9.18 27.20
C GLU A 290 0.44 -9.67 26.39
N GLY A 291 0.55 -9.78 25.07
CA GLY A 291 -0.56 -10.22 24.22
C GLY A 291 -1.52 -9.10 23.83
N CYS A 292 -1.04 -7.86 23.82
CA CYS A 292 -1.78 -6.65 23.46
C CYS A 292 -3.03 -6.41 24.32
N PRO A 293 -2.89 -6.23 25.66
CA PRO A 293 -4.03 -5.97 26.52
C PRO A 293 -4.88 -4.78 26.03
N ARG A 294 -6.19 -4.98 25.87
CA ARG A 294 -7.11 -3.95 25.35
C ARG A 294 -7.33 -2.84 26.38
N GLY A 295 -7.61 -3.20 27.62
CA GLY A 295 -8.00 -2.27 28.69
C GLY A 295 -9.38 -1.67 28.48
N ASN A 296 -9.71 -0.69 29.32
CA ASN A 296 -11.03 -0.04 29.32
C ASN A 296 -11.08 1.13 28.32
N PRO A 297 -12.02 1.14 27.35
CA PRO A 297 -12.21 2.27 26.44
C PRO A 297 -12.48 3.62 27.14
N ALA A 298 -12.95 3.62 28.39
CA ALA A 298 -13.15 4.86 29.14
C ALA A 298 -11.85 5.54 29.58
N ASP A 299 -10.71 4.84 29.54
CA ASP A 299 -9.39 5.38 29.85
C ASP A 299 -8.69 5.98 28.62
N ALA A 300 -9.34 5.92 27.45
CA ALA A 300 -8.82 6.44 26.19
C ALA A 300 -8.63 7.96 26.24
N PRO A 301 -7.54 8.51 25.68
CA PRO A 301 -7.45 9.93 25.42
C PRO A 301 -8.56 10.38 24.45
N PRO A 302 -8.96 11.66 24.45
CA PRO A 302 -9.82 12.20 23.40
C PRO A 302 -9.23 11.89 22.01
N PRO A 303 -10.02 11.40 21.04
CA PRO A 303 -9.52 11.15 19.69
C PRO A 303 -8.94 12.43 19.07
N LEU A 304 -7.85 12.29 18.32
CA LEU A 304 -7.33 13.38 17.52
C LEU A 304 -8.34 13.80 16.45
N VAL A 305 -8.45 15.11 16.26
CA VAL A 305 -9.17 15.71 15.14
C VAL A 305 -8.12 16.23 14.17
N PHE A 306 -8.15 15.72 12.95
CA PHE A 306 -7.31 16.19 11.87
C PHE A 306 -8.07 17.26 11.10
N ASP A 307 -7.39 18.35 10.76
CA ASP A 307 -7.92 19.38 9.87
C ASP A 307 -8.22 18.77 8.49
N ASP A 308 -9.11 19.40 7.72
CA ASP A 308 -9.34 18.99 6.34
C ASP A 308 -8.00 19.06 5.59
N PRO A 309 -7.49 17.92 5.11
CA PRO A 309 -6.17 17.87 4.54
C PRO A 309 -6.09 18.69 3.24
N ASP A 310 -7.21 18.96 2.58
CA ASP A 310 -7.28 19.73 1.33
C ASP A 310 -7.53 21.23 1.56
N GLU A 311 -7.62 21.67 2.83
CA GLU A 311 -7.69 23.07 3.21
C GLU A 311 -6.34 23.62 3.70
N TRP A 312 -6.14 24.92 3.53
CA TRP A 312 -4.96 25.62 4.03
C TRP A 312 -4.98 25.67 5.55
N GLN A 313 -3.90 25.24 6.18
CA GLN A 313 -3.82 25.22 7.63
C GLN A 313 -3.40 26.58 8.20
N GLY A 314 -3.93 26.90 9.39
CA GLY A 314 -3.59 28.10 10.14
C GLY A 314 -4.69 29.17 10.19
N SER A 315 -4.42 30.25 10.93
CA SER A 315 -5.45 31.22 11.31
C SER A 315 -5.80 32.27 10.24
N ARG A 316 -5.10 32.29 9.11
CA ARG A 316 -5.31 33.24 8.00
C ARG A 316 -5.14 32.55 6.65
N PRO A 317 -5.94 32.91 5.63
CA PRO A 317 -5.76 32.38 4.29
C PRO A 317 -4.40 32.79 3.69
N PRO A 318 -3.86 32.01 2.73
CA PRO A 318 -2.64 32.36 2.03
C PRO A 318 -2.81 33.63 1.20
N ASP A 319 -1.76 34.46 1.17
CA ASP A 319 -1.74 35.68 0.35
C ASP A 319 -1.53 35.35 -1.14
N LEU A 320 -0.89 34.20 -1.43
CA LEU A 320 -0.57 33.71 -2.77
C LEU A 320 -0.82 32.21 -2.83
N VAL A 321 -1.50 31.76 -3.88
CA VAL A 321 -1.78 30.33 -4.14
C VAL A 321 -1.30 29.97 -5.54
N PHE A 322 -0.48 28.93 -5.62
CA PHE A 322 0.00 28.37 -6.88
C PHE A 322 -0.62 26.98 -7.07
N THR A 323 -1.59 26.88 -7.97
CA THR A 323 -2.29 25.64 -8.27
C THR A 323 -1.77 25.03 -9.56
N LEU A 324 -1.53 23.72 -9.54
CA LEU A 324 -1.14 22.99 -10.74
C LEU A 324 -2.21 23.19 -11.84
N PRO A 325 -1.83 23.63 -13.05
CA PRO A 325 -2.82 23.99 -14.07
C PRO A 325 -3.54 22.77 -14.65
N GLU A 326 -2.88 21.60 -14.66
CA GLU A 326 -3.40 20.34 -15.18
C GLU A 326 -2.89 19.17 -14.32
N ALA A 327 -3.67 18.09 -14.22
CA ALA A 327 -3.24 16.90 -13.51
C ALA A 327 -2.01 16.26 -14.17
N ILE A 328 -1.15 15.65 -13.36
CA ILE A 328 -0.07 14.79 -13.83
C ILE A 328 -0.59 13.36 -13.88
N HIS A 329 -0.45 12.73 -15.05
CA HIS A 329 -0.65 11.29 -15.21
C HIS A 329 0.62 10.58 -14.78
N LEU A 330 0.47 9.62 -13.88
CA LEU A 330 1.51 8.67 -13.49
C LEU A 330 1.10 7.29 -13.99
N ALA A 331 2.03 6.59 -14.62
CA ALA A 331 1.85 5.22 -15.06
C ALA A 331 1.54 4.32 -13.86
N ALA A 332 0.71 3.29 -14.07
CA ALA A 332 0.35 2.36 -12.98
C ALA A 332 1.55 1.53 -12.49
N GLN A 333 2.59 1.42 -13.32
CA GLN A 333 3.84 0.73 -13.04
C GLN A 333 5.02 1.57 -13.57
N GLY A 334 6.12 1.63 -12.82
CA GLY A 334 7.29 2.38 -13.24
C GLY A 334 8.28 2.59 -12.10
N ASP A 335 9.34 3.32 -12.41
CA ASP A 335 10.31 3.83 -11.44
C ASP A 335 9.84 5.19 -10.91
N ASP A 336 10.48 5.65 -9.83
CA ASP A 336 10.32 6.97 -9.23
C ASP A 336 10.38 8.12 -10.27
N HIS A 337 9.39 9.01 -10.26
CA HIS A 337 9.28 10.13 -11.21
C HIS A 337 9.60 11.46 -10.53
N ASN A 338 10.49 12.27 -11.12
CA ASN A 338 10.82 13.60 -10.59
C ASN A 338 10.52 14.69 -11.61
N ARG A 339 9.64 15.64 -11.25
CA ARG A 339 9.18 16.70 -12.15
C ARG A 339 9.32 18.07 -11.50
N THR A 340 9.90 19.00 -12.24
CA THR A 340 9.97 20.41 -11.83
C THR A 340 8.90 21.20 -12.57
N ILE A 341 8.00 21.82 -11.80
CA ILE A 341 6.93 22.68 -12.29
C ILE A 341 7.29 24.12 -11.97
N VAL A 342 7.16 25.00 -12.96
CA VAL A 342 7.45 26.43 -12.84
C VAL A 342 6.15 27.21 -13.01
N PHE A 343 5.81 27.95 -11.97
CA PHE A 343 4.72 28.92 -11.92
C PHE A 343 5.27 30.30 -12.25
N PRO A 344 4.91 30.89 -13.41
CA PRO A 344 5.26 32.26 -13.72
C PRO A 344 4.67 33.18 -12.65
N PHE A 345 5.52 33.90 -11.93
CA PHE A 345 5.08 34.77 -10.84
C PHE A 345 5.35 36.25 -11.15
N GLY A 346 6.56 36.58 -11.59
CA GLY A 346 6.87 37.89 -12.16
C GLY A 346 6.57 39.06 -11.22
N ASN A 347 6.74 38.87 -9.91
CA ASN A 347 6.44 39.88 -8.90
C ASN A 347 7.19 41.19 -9.13
N GLU A 348 6.51 42.32 -8.93
CA GLU A 348 7.11 43.65 -9.15
C GLU A 348 8.04 44.08 -8.02
N GLN A 349 7.77 43.59 -6.79
CA GLN A 349 8.44 44.03 -5.57
C GLN A 349 9.05 42.85 -4.83
N GLU A 350 10.05 43.13 -4.00
CA GLU A 350 10.63 42.16 -3.07
C GLU A 350 9.56 41.75 -2.04
N LEU A 351 9.42 40.45 -1.83
CA LEU A 351 8.46 39.91 -0.86
C LEU A 351 9.18 39.21 0.29
N TYR A 352 8.56 39.27 1.48
CA TYR A 352 9.01 38.55 2.67
C TYR A 352 8.07 37.37 2.94
N LEU A 353 8.62 36.17 2.91
CA LEU A 353 7.88 34.94 3.17
C LEU A 353 7.86 34.64 4.67
N GLU A 354 6.65 34.60 5.24
CA GLU A 354 6.42 34.22 6.65
C GLU A 354 6.06 32.75 6.81
N LYS A 355 5.25 32.22 5.90
CA LYS A 355 4.73 30.85 5.93
C LYS A 355 4.70 30.24 4.55
N ALA A 356 4.89 28.93 4.47
CA ALA A 356 4.72 28.16 3.26
C ALA A 356 4.07 26.81 3.59
N GLU A 357 3.20 26.36 2.71
CA GLU A 357 2.51 25.08 2.81
C GLU A 357 2.41 24.45 1.42
N PHE A 358 2.41 23.12 1.38
CA PHE A 358 2.20 22.34 0.17
C PHE A 358 1.13 21.29 0.45
N ILE A 359 0.07 21.32 -0.35
CA ILE A 359 -1.06 20.39 -0.27
C ILE A 359 -0.95 19.47 -1.50
N PRO A 360 -0.54 18.20 -1.33
CA PRO A 360 -0.49 17.25 -2.44
C PRO A 360 -1.90 16.86 -2.90
N GLY A 361 -2.17 16.91 -4.20
CA GLY A 361 -3.43 16.41 -4.77
C GLY A 361 -3.61 14.89 -4.65
N ASN A 362 -2.51 14.13 -4.43
CA ASN A 362 -2.54 12.71 -4.11
C ASN A 362 -1.41 12.38 -3.12
N ARG A 363 -1.74 12.28 -1.83
CA ARG A 363 -0.80 12.01 -0.72
C ARG A 363 -0.08 10.67 -0.82
N ARG A 364 -0.65 9.72 -1.54
CA ARG A 364 -0.09 8.37 -1.72
C ARG A 364 0.94 8.31 -2.83
N ALA A 365 0.88 9.23 -3.78
CA ALA A 365 1.77 9.28 -4.93
C ALA A 365 2.93 10.27 -4.73
N VAL A 366 2.74 11.34 -3.95
CA VAL A 366 3.82 12.32 -3.71
C VAL A 366 4.72 11.84 -2.57
N HIS A 367 5.96 11.50 -2.90
CA HIS A 367 6.97 11.09 -1.93
C HIS A 367 7.59 12.29 -1.21
N HIS A 368 7.89 13.37 -1.94
CA HIS A 368 8.26 14.67 -1.37
C HIS A 368 8.12 15.80 -2.39
N ALA A 369 8.09 17.03 -1.89
CA ALA A 369 8.14 18.23 -2.72
C ALA A 369 9.14 19.25 -2.16
N MET A 370 9.78 20.00 -3.05
CA MET A 370 10.66 21.11 -2.69
C MET A 370 10.23 22.34 -3.47
N ALA A 371 9.96 23.45 -2.77
CA ALA A 371 9.65 24.72 -3.40
C ALA A 371 10.79 25.72 -3.27
N PHE A 372 11.04 26.45 -4.35
CA PHE A 372 12.08 27.45 -4.47
C PHE A 372 11.62 28.57 -5.38
N TYR A 373 12.21 29.76 -5.24
CA TYR A 373 12.05 30.80 -6.24
C TYR A 373 13.20 30.72 -7.25
N ASP A 374 12.89 31.02 -8.52
CA ASP A 374 13.85 31.20 -9.60
C ASP A 374 13.91 32.68 -9.99
N GLY A 375 14.95 33.35 -9.50
CA GLY A 375 15.26 34.72 -9.85
C GLY A 375 15.88 34.86 -11.24
N THR A 376 16.25 33.78 -11.94
CA THR A 376 17.02 33.79 -13.21
C THR A 376 16.18 33.66 -14.48
N GLY A 377 15.07 32.92 -14.42
CA GLY A 377 14.16 32.67 -15.55
C GLY A 377 14.56 31.47 -16.38
N LEU A 378 15.71 30.87 -16.07
CA LEU A 378 16.24 29.71 -16.77
C LEU A 378 15.30 28.50 -16.64
N LEU A 379 14.60 28.35 -15.52
CA LEU A 379 13.73 27.20 -15.31
C LEU A 379 12.43 27.36 -16.06
N LEU A 380 11.89 28.59 -16.13
CA LEU A 380 10.74 28.87 -16.97
C LEU A 380 11.07 28.59 -18.45
N ASP A 381 12.26 28.96 -18.91
CA ASP A 381 12.71 28.63 -20.28
C ASP A 381 12.96 27.13 -20.48
N ALA A 382 13.48 26.43 -19.47
CA ALA A 382 13.58 24.97 -19.48
C ALA A 382 12.20 24.32 -19.60
N GLN A 383 11.21 24.77 -18.82
CA GLN A 383 9.83 24.29 -18.91
C GLN A 383 9.23 24.53 -20.31
N LYS A 384 9.44 25.70 -20.92
CA LYS A 384 8.96 25.96 -22.30
C LYS A 384 9.58 25.00 -23.32
N ARG A 385 10.86 24.64 -23.15
CA ARG A 385 11.61 23.79 -24.08
C ARG A 385 11.38 22.29 -23.87
N LEU A 386 11.30 21.87 -22.61
CA LEU A 386 11.35 20.47 -22.18
C LEU A 386 10.01 19.98 -21.63
N GLY A 387 9.14 20.88 -21.19
CA GLY A 387 7.88 20.54 -20.53
C GLY A 387 6.74 20.16 -21.45
N THR A 388 7.01 19.91 -22.75
CA THR A 388 6.00 19.34 -23.64
C THR A 388 5.69 17.91 -23.17
N PRO A 389 4.44 17.59 -22.79
CA PRO A 389 4.06 16.23 -22.44
C PRO A 389 4.32 15.34 -23.67
N ARG A 390 5.22 14.36 -23.55
CA ARG A 390 5.43 13.38 -24.61
C ARG A 390 4.93 12.02 -24.10
N PRO A 391 3.70 11.61 -24.42
CA PRO A 391 3.39 10.19 -24.35
C PRO A 391 4.39 9.46 -25.27
N ARG A 392 5.13 8.52 -24.70
CA ARG A 392 6.14 7.73 -25.41
C ARG A 392 5.72 6.25 -25.41
N GLY A 393 4.92 5.83 -26.38
CA GLY A 393 4.69 4.41 -26.63
C GLY A 393 3.24 3.95 -26.45
N THR A 394 3.05 3.00 -25.52
CA THR A 394 1.86 2.16 -25.32
C THR A 394 0.63 2.87 -24.76
N GLY A 395 0.76 4.11 -24.26
CA GLY A 395 -0.36 4.95 -23.81
C GLY A 395 -0.57 5.06 -22.29
N ASP A 396 0.32 4.47 -21.48
CA ASP A 396 0.34 4.59 -20.01
C ASP A 396 1.74 5.06 -19.54
N GLU A 397 2.23 6.15 -20.12
CA GLU A 397 3.49 6.78 -19.68
C GLU A 397 3.22 7.99 -18.79
N ASP A 398 4.20 8.39 -17.98
CA ASP A 398 4.11 9.61 -17.17
C ASP A 398 4.06 10.87 -18.05
N TYR A 399 3.08 11.76 -17.83
CA TYR A 399 2.99 13.03 -18.53
C TYR A 399 2.24 14.10 -17.72
N GLY A 400 2.48 15.38 -18.04
CA GLY A 400 1.82 16.51 -17.37
C GLY A 400 2.60 17.82 -17.47
N PRO A 401 2.20 18.87 -16.73
CA PRO A 401 2.90 20.16 -16.70
C PRO A 401 4.29 20.04 -16.06
N GLY A 402 5.20 20.95 -16.39
CA GLY A 402 6.59 20.89 -15.93
C GLY A 402 7.48 19.99 -16.78
N TYR A 403 8.74 19.89 -16.40
CA TYR A 403 9.75 19.08 -17.08
C TYR A 403 10.36 18.05 -16.13
N GLU A 404 10.82 16.93 -16.68
CA GLU A 404 11.52 15.90 -15.94
C GLU A 404 12.91 16.41 -15.51
N SER A 405 13.21 16.36 -14.22
CA SER A 405 14.40 16.99 -13.66
C SER A 405 15.30 16.04 -12.86
N GLY A 406 14.88 14.79 -12.62
CA GLY A 406 15.57 13.96 -11.62
C GLY A 406 15.67 14.68 -10.26
N MET A 407 16.69 14.36 -9.48
CA MET A 407 16.99 15.07 -8.23
C MET A 407 17.52 16.48 -8.50
N GLY A 408 16.89 17.51 -7.94
CA GLY A 408 17.26 18.91 -8.17
C GLY A 408 16.84 19.43 -9.56
N LEU A 409 17.38 20.56 -10.01
CA LEU A 409 16.81 21.31 -11.16
C LEU A 409 16.88 20.60 -12.54
N GLY A 410 17.47 19.40 -12.63
CA GLY A 410 17.70 18.66 -13.87
C GLY A 410 18.89 19.14 -14.70
N PHE A 411 19.50 20.26 -14.31
CA PHE A 411 20.71 20.80 -14.89
C PHE A 411 21.41 21.70 -13.88
N ILE A 412 22.68 22.00 -14.14
CA ILE A 412 23.43 23.01 -13.41
C ILE A 412 23.31 24.31 -14.21
N PRO A 413 22.70 25.38 -13.65
CA PRO A 413 22.63 26.67 -14.33
C PRO A 413 24.02 27.20 -14.66
N ASP A 414 24.25 27.64 -15.90
CA ASP A 414 25.48 28.34 -16.29
C ASP A 414 25.41 29.78 -15.76
N PRO A 415 26.28 30.17 -14.79
CA PRO A 415 26.23 31.50 -14.20
C PRO A 415 26.42 32.63 -15.22
N THR A 416 27.09 32.35 -16.35
CA THR A 416 27.31 33.36 -17.41
C THR A 416 26.03 33.71 -18.19
N GLN A 417 25.01 32.84 -18.11
CA GLN A 417 23.70 33.06 -18.74
C GLN A 417 22.72 33.80 -17.83
N ILE A 418 23.06 34.00 -16.55
CA ILE A 418 22.19 34.67 -15.58
C ILE A 418 22.26 36.18 -15.78
N THR A 419 21.17 36.76 -16.27
CA THR A 419 21.08 38.20 -16.56
C THR A 419 20.20 38.99 -15.58
N ARG A 420 19.43 38.29 -14.74
CA ARG A 420 18.59 38.86 -13.67
C ARG A 420 18.91 38.21 -12.32
N ASN A 421 18.78 38.97 -11.23
CA ASN A 421 19.01 38.55 -9.85
C ASN A 421 20.34 37.77 -9.62
N GLN A 422 21.46 38.25 -10.18
CA GLN A 422 22.76 37.54 -10.12
C GLN A 422 23.24 37.25 -8.70
N ASP A 423 23.01 38.18 -7.76
CA ASP A 423 23.40 38.03 -6.36
C ASP A 423 22.39 37.20 -5.54
N ASN A 424 21.21 36.95 -6.09
CA ASN A 424 20.17 36.13 -5.46
C ASN A 424 19.37 35.30 -6.49
N PRO A 425 20.02 34.37 -7.20
CA PRO A 425 19.45 33.73 -8.39
C PRO A 425 18.35 32.71 -8.05
N GLY A 426 18.30 32.23 -6.82
CA GLY A 426 17.27 31.30 -6.36
C GLY A 426 17.50 30.84 -4.94
N GLY A 427 16.45 30.30 -4.32
CA GLY A 427 16.52 29.82 -2.94
C GLY A 427 15.38 28.89 -2.60
N ASN A 428 15.68 27.80 -1.88
CA ASN A 428 14.66 26.93 -1.30
C ASN A 428 13.97 27.63 -0.12
N PHE A 429 12.65 27.52 -0.10
CA PHE A 429 11.83 28.04 0.97
C PHE A 429 10.79 27.04 1.49
N LEU A 430 10.72 25.84 0.92
CA LEU A 430 9.88 24.77 1.43
C LEU A 430 10.52 23.42 1.09
N GLY A 431 10.58 22.55 2.08
CA GLY A 431 10.70 21.10 1.90
C GLY A 431 9.48 20.47 2.53
N TRP A 432 8.76 19.67 1.76
CA TRP A 432 7.60 18.92 2.21
C TRP A 432 7.90 17.43 2.05
N VAL A 433 7.76 16.71 3.14
CA VAL A 433 7.63 15.25 3.15
C VAL A 433 6.31 14.93 3.85
N PRO A 434 5.74 13.74 3.63
CA PRO A 434 4.54 13.35 4.33
C PRO A 434 4.67 13.50 5.86
N GLY A 435 3.63 14.05 6.48
CA GLY A 435 3.68 14.44 7.89
C GLY A 435 4.35 15.79 8.17
N VAL A 436 4.76 16.58 7.17
CA VAL A 436 5.10 18.00 7.34
C VAL A 436 3.86 18.85 7.08
N GLY A 437 3.51 19.74 8.02
CA GLY A 437 2.40 20.70 7.89
C GLY A 437 2.93 22.07 7.46
N VAL A 438 2.27 23.14 7.93
CA VAL A 438 2.71 24.52 7.67
C VAL A 438 4.14 24.76 8.16
N LEU A 439 5.00 25.23 7.27
CA LEU A 439 6.30 25.77 7.61
C LEU A 439 6.14 27.25 7.99
N GLU A 440 6.41 27.58 9.24
CA GLU A 440 6.41 28.96 9.73
C GLU A 440 7.83 29.44 10.05
N TYR A 441 8.22 30.56 9.46
CA TYR A 441 9.49 31.21 9.75
C TYR A 441 9.41 32.05 11.03
N PRO A 442 10.50 32.14 11.82
CA PRO A 442 10.55 33.04 12.97
C PRO A 442 10.21 34.47 12.56
N LYS A 443 9.49 35.22 13.41
CA LYS A 443 9.05 36.60 13.12
C LYS A 443 10.19 37.54 12.71
N ASP A 444 11.39 37.33 13.23
CA ASP A 444 12.56 38.15 12.95
C ASP A 444 13.39 37.62 11.76
N ALA A 445 13.05 36.45 11.22
CA ALA A 445 13.72 35.89 10.05
C ALA A 445 13.16 36.51 8.76
N ARG A 446 14.05 36.89 7.85
CA ARG A 446 13.67 37.41 6.53
C ARG A 446 13.96 36.37 5.46
N ARG A 447 12.91 35.69 4.97
CA ARG A 447 12.98 34.90 3.74
C ARG A 447 12.53 35.78 2.59
N VAL A 448 13.43 36.04 1.66
CA VAL A 448 13.22 37.04 0.61
C VAL A 448 12.93 36.36 -0.72
N ILE A 449 11.92 36.84 -1.44
CA ILE A 449 11.68 36.53 -2.85
C ILE A 449 11.93 37.83 -3.64
N PRO A 450 13.02 37.92 -4.41
CA PRO A 450 13.33 39.11 -5.21
C PRO A 450 12.26 39.42 -6.25
N PRO A 451 12.17 40.67 -6.74
CA PRO A 451 11.38 40.99 -7.93
C PRO A 451 11.73 40.09 -9.12
N GLN A 452 10.77 39.93 -10.03
CA GLN A 452 10.91 39.17 -11.27
C GLN A 452 11.26 37.68 -11.04
N SER A 453 10.86 37.13 -9.89
CA SER A 453 11.05 35.72 -9.59
C SER A 453 9.90 34.89 -10.14
N ASP A 454 10.19 33.63 -10.46
CA ASP A 454 9.20 32.59 -10.71
C ASP A 454 9.16 31.63 -9.52
N ILE A 455 8.03 30.98 -9.25
CA ILE A 455 7.95 29.97 -8.19
C ILE A 455 8.07 28.59 -8.82
N CYS A 456 8.93 27.77 -8.26
CA CYS A 456 9.23 26.45 -8.80
C CYS A 456 9.00 25.40 -7.73
N VAL A 457 8.39 24.29 -8.11
CA VAL A 457 8.16 23.14 -7.23
C VAL A 457 8.70 21.90 -7.92
N GLN A 458 9.70 21.29 -7.31
CA GLN A 458 10.11 19.93 -7.64
C GLN A 458 9.24 18.96 -6.86
N ILE A 459 8.63 18.00 -7.56
CA ILE A 459 7.84 16.95 -6.96
C ILE A 459 8.46 15.60 -7.34
N HIS A 460 8.72 14.79 -6.33
CA HIS A 460 9.10 13.39 -6.46
C HIS A 460 7.87 12.52 -6.20
N TYR A 461 7.51 11.68 -7.18
CA TYR A 461 6.45 10.69 -7.11
C TYR A 461 7.01 9.28 -7.00
N ALA A 462 6.39 8.41 -6.18
CA ALA A 462 6.84 7.03 -5.93
C ALA A 462 5.70 6.02 -5.78
#